data_AF-A0A6A0GS37-F1
#
_entry.id   AF-A0A6A0GS37-F1
#
_cell.length_a   1.000
_cell.length_b   1.000
_cell.length_c   1.000
_cell.angle_alpha   90.00
_cell.angle_beta   90.00
_cell.angle_gamma   90.00
#
_symmetry.space_group_name_H-M   'P 1'
#
loop_
_entity.id
_entity.type
_entity.pdbx_description
1 polymer ?
#
loop_
_entity_poly.entity_id
_entity_poly.type
_entity_poly.pdbx_seq_one_letter_code
_entity_poly.pdbx_strand_id
1 'polypeptide(L)'
;MVQLSAQEPTVEEHAQRAVTKRRYLEFRDTLSSSRELGFRIEAMKMSDSDALAEFKTVRSRKEVLETMAIFLCGRDSIRKNVLAKLKELRKVFELSEFFRRHEVVGSSILIVYDEVKAGAWVIDFAKTRPLPDGISVTHRAPWCLGNHEEGFLFGLDCLIKVGRAGSGHNTWAI
;
A
#
# COMPACT_ATOMS: atom_id res chain seq x y z
N MET A 1 14.56 12.75 -6.48
CA MET A 1 13.53 13.81 -6.44
C MET A 1 13.52 14.57 -7.76
N VAL A 2 14.62 15.27 -8.12
CA VAL A 2 14.77 16.03 -9.38
C VAL A 2 14.38 15.25 -10.64
N GLN A 3 14.76 13.97 -10.75
CA GLN A 3 14.40 13.12 -11.89
C GLN A 3 12.88 12.94 -12.10
N LEU A 4 12.09 13.02 -11.02
CA LEU A 4 10.64 12.87 -11.06
C LEU A 4 9.92 14.22 -11.14
N SER A 5 10.45 15.24 -10.46
CA SER A 5 9.98 16.62 -10.52
C SER A 5 11.16 17.55 -10.29
N ALA A 6 11.57 18.26 -11.35
CA ALA A 6 12.75 19.12 -11.32
C ALA A 6 12.57 20.34 -10.40
N GLN A 7 11.32 20.78 -10.19
CA GLN A 7 10.96 21.99 -9.43
C GLN A 7 10.47 21.70 -8.00
N GLU A 8 10.38 20.43 -7.61
CA GLU A 8 9.96 20.06 -6.25
C GLU A 8 10.96 20.46 -5.15
N PRO A 9 12.29 20.34 -5.34
CA PRO A 9 13.22 20.72 -4.28
C PRO A 9 13.22 22.23 -4.02
N THR A 10 13.45 22.64 -2.78
CA THR A 10 13.61 24.06 -2.45
C THR A 10 14.94 24.60 -2.99
N VAL A 11 15.10 25.92 -2.98
CA VAL A 11 16.35 26.59 -3.41
C VAL A 11 17.54 26.09 -2.59
N GLU A 12 17.35 25.89 -1.28
CA GLU A 12 18.37 25.36 -0.36
C GLU A 12 18.72 23.91 -0.68
N GLU A 13 17.72 23.06 -0.93
CA GLU A 13 17.92 21.66 -1.32
C GLU A 13 18.65 21.52 -2.66
N HIS A 14 18.34 22.41 -3.61
CA HIS A 14 19.06 22.52 -4.87
C HIS A 14 20.52 22.94 -4.68
N ALA A 15 20.77 23.97 -3.86
CA ALA A 15 22.12 24.45 -3.56
C ALA A 15 22.97 23.35 -2.88
N GLN A 16 22.38 22.61 -1.94
CA GLN A 16 23.05 21.53 -1.21
C GLN A 16 23.15 20.23 -2.02
N ARG A 17 22.38 20.09 -3.10
CA ARG A 17 22.22 18.85 -3.89
C ARG A 17 21.85 17.65 -3.01
N ALA A 18 21.11 17.90 -1.94
CA ALA A 18 20.77 16.92 -0.93
C ALA A 18 19.37 17.19 -0.38
N VAL A 19 18.70 16.12 0.03
CA VAL A 19 17.43 16.18 0.76
C VAL A 19 17.49 15.21 1.92
N THR A 20 16.78 15.53 3.00
CA THR A 20 16.66 14.58 4.11
C THR A 20 15.82 13.37 3.69
N LYS A 21 16.06 12.22 4.34
CA LYS A 21 15.26 11.01 4.09
C LYS A 21 13.78 11.25 4.34
N ARG A 22 13.42 11.98 5.40
CA ARG A 22 12.03 12.32 5.74
C ARG A 22 11.37 13.11 4.61
N ARG A 23 12.02 14.19 4.16
CA ARG A 23 11.53 15.01 3.04
C ARG A 23 11.32 14.19 1.77
N TYR A 24 12.28 13.32 1.44
CA TYR A 24 12.17 12.46 0.26
C TYR A 24 11.01 11.46 0.38
N LEU A 25 10.78 10.88 1.56
CA LEU A 25 9.65 9.98 1.79
C LEU A 25 8.32 10.72 1.68
N GLU A 26 8.20 11.92 2.25
CA GLU A 26 7.00 12.77 2.12
C GLU A 26 6.70 13.10 0.64
N PHE A 27 7.73 13.44 -0.13
CA PHE A 27 7.59 13.65 -1.58
C PHE A 27 7.13 12.38 -2.31
N ARG A 28 7.72 11.23 -2.01
CA ARG A 28 7.31 9.97 -2.65
C ARG A 28 5.85 9.62 -2.29
N ASP A 29 5.42 9.92 -1.08
CA ASP A 29 4.06 9.66 -0.65
C ASP A 29 3.05 10.60 -1.35
N THR A 30 3.44 11.81 -1.78
CA THR A 30 2.57 12.70 -2.59
C THR A 30 2.43 12.24 -4.04
N LEU A 31 3.40 11.49 -4.56
CA LEU A 31 3.38 10.92 -5.90
C LEU A 31 2.66 9.57 -6.00
N SER A 32 2.35 8.93 -4.88
CA SER A 32 1.74 7.60 -4.83
C SER A 32 0.38 7.62 -4.15
N SER A 33 -0.29 6.47 -4.16
CA SER A 33 -1.56 6.26 -3.45
C SER A 33 -1.42 6.24 -1.92
N SER A 34 -0.20 6.34 -1.36
CA SER A 34 0.05 6.19 0.08
C SER A 34 -0.77 7.18 0.92
N ARG A 35 -0.86 8.46 0.51
CA ARG A 35 -1.58 9.49 1.28
C ARG A 35 -3.09 9.35 1.21
N GLU A 36 -3.63 8.91 0.08
CA GLU A 36 -5.08 8.84 -0.16
C GLU A 36 -5.67 7.49 0.25
N LEU A 37 -4.94 6.41 -0.04
CA LEU A 37 -5.41 5.04 0.11
C LEU A 37 -4.67 4.25 1.20
N GLY A 38 -3.60 4.78 1.80
CA GLY A 38 -2.85 4.10 2.86
C GLY A 38 -1.94 2.96 2.37
N PHE A 39 -1.78 2.80 1.06
CA PHE A 39 -0.84 1.85 0.46
C PHE A 39 -0.36 2.37 -0.89
N ARG A 40 0.68 1.74 -1.45
CA ARG A 40 1.10 1.93 -2.85
C ARG A 40 1.57 0.60 -3.43
N ILE A 41 1.49 0.47 -4.74
CA ILE A 41 2.04 -0.68 -5.47
C ILE A 41 3.52 -0.40 -5.71
N GLU A 42 4.41 -1.27 -5.23
CA GLU A 42 5.86 -1.12 -5.42
C GLU A 42 6.34 -1.85 -6.67
N ALA A 43 5.83 -3.07 -6.90
CA ALA A 43 6.22 -3.91 -8.01
C ALA A 43 5.10 -4.90 -8.35
N MET A 44 5.13 -5.39 -9.58
CA MET A 44 4.35 -6.55 -10.02
C MET A 44 5.18 -7.38 -10.98
N LYS A 45 4.97 -8.69 -10.99
CA LYS A 45 5.57 -9.61 -11.95
C LYS A 45 4.47 -10.50 -12.50
N MET A 46 4.41 -10.60 -13.83
CA MET A 46 3.51 -11.52 -14.52
C MET A 46 4.27 -12.80 -14.86
N SER A 47 3.55 -13.90 -15.13
CA SER A 47 4.13 -15.18 -15.56
C SER A 47 5.00 -15.03 -16.80
N ASP A 48 4.54 -14.23 -17.76
CA ASP A 48 5.08 -14.15 -19.11
C ASP A 48 5.78 -12.81 -19.40
N SER A 49 6.02 -11.99 -18.37
CA SER A 49 6.69 -10.70 -18.51
C SER A 49 7.75 -10.50 -17.44
N ASP A 50 8.72 -9.64 -17.76
CA ASP A 50 9.63 -9.11 -16.75
C ASP A 50 8.86 -8.36 -15.65
N ALA A 51 9.50 -8.26 -14.49
CA ALA A 51 8.95 -7.51 -13.37
C ALA A 51 8.81 -6.03 -13.76
N LEU A 52 7.60 -5.50 -13.63
CA LEU A 52 7.33 -4.08 -13.73
C LEU A 52 7.63 -3.47 -12.35
N ALA A 53 8.43 -2.40 -12.33
CA ALA A 53 8.83 -1.69 -11.11
C ALA A 53 8.59 -0.17 -11.19
N GLU A 54 7.92 0.30 -12.24
CA GLU A 54 7.67 1.73 -12.46
C GLU A 54 6.26 2.15 -12.00
N PHE A 55 5.96 1.92 -10.73
CA PHE A 55 4.68 2.32 -10.11
C PHE A 55 4.78 3.60 -9.26
N LYS A 56 5.90 4.31 -9.39
CA LYS A 56 6.24 5.49 -8.57
C LYS A 56 5.22 6.63 -8.65
N THR A 57 4.40 6.65 -9.70
CA THR A 57 3.39 7.68 -9.97
C THR A 57 1.95 7.17 -9.93
N VAL A 58 1.72 5.88 -9.59
CA VAL A 58 0.37 5.34 -9.44
C VAL A 58 -0.25 5.92 -8.17
N ARG A 59 -1.10 6.91 -8.35
CA ARG A 59 -1.62 7.74 -7.25
C ARG A 59 -3.11 7.59 -7.07
N SER A 60 -3.87 7.79 -8.14
CA SER A 60 -5.32 7.84 -8.07
C SER A 60 -5.91 6.44 -7.89
N ARG A 61 -7.09 6.39 -7.28
CA ARG A 61 -7.85 5.15 -7.16
C ARG A 61 -8.10 4.48 -8.52
N LYS A 62 -8.28 5.25 -9.59
CA LYS A 62 -8.48 4.74 -10.95
C LYS A 62 -7.22 4.02 -11.46
N GLU A 63 -6.05 4.64 -11.35
CA GLU A 63 -4.79 4.01 -11.79
C GLU A 63 -4.48 2.75 -10.98
N VAL A 64 -4.78 2.74 -9.68
CA VAL A 64 -4.65 1.54 -8.84
C VAL A 64 -5.60 0.43 -9.31
N LEU A 65 -6.84 0.75 -9.65
CA LEU A 65 -7.81 -0.22 -10.20
C LEU A 65 -7.31 -0.81 -11.52
N GLU A 66 -6.81 0.03 -12.43
CA GLU A 66 -6.26 -0.40 -13.71
C GLU A 66 -5.04 -1.30 -13.51
N THR A 67 -4.12 -0.93 -12.62
CA THR A 67 -2.94 -1.74 -12.29
C THR A 67 -3.33 -3.10 -11.71
N MET A 68 -4.32 -3.13 -10.80
CA MET A 68 -4.84 -4.38 -10.23
C MET A 68 -5.55 -5.25 -11.29
N ALA A 69 -6.26 -4.63 -12.24
CA ALA A 69 -6.91 -5.36 -13.33
C ALA A 69 -5.90 -6.00 -14.27
N ILE A 70 -4.82 -5.30 -14.60
CA ILE A 70 -3.68 -5.85 -15.36
C ILE A 70 -3.05 -7.00 -14.58
N PHE A 71 -2.74 -6.79 -13.29
CA PHE A 71 -2.13 -7.81 -12.44
C PHE A 71 -2.96 -9.08 -12.36
N LEU A 72 -4.30 -9.00 -12.37
CA LEU A 72 -5.19 -10.17 -12.27
C LEU A 72 -5.60 -10.74 -13.64
N CYS A 73 -5.20 -10.11 -14.75
CA CYS A 73 -5.60 -10.46 -16.11
C CYS A 73 -7.13 -10.65 -16.30
N GLY A 74 -7.95 -9.89 -15.57
CA GLY A 74 -9.41 -10.03 -15.62
C GLY A 74 -9.96 -11.35 -15.05
N ARG A 75 -9.13 -12.18 -14.38
CA ARG A 75 -9.55 -13.48 -13.82
C ARG A 75 -10.36 -13.29 -12.54
N ASP A 76 -11.68 -13.36 -12.68
CA ASP A 76 -12.64 -13.14 -11.58
C ASP A 76 -12.48 -14.13 -10.41
N SER A 77 -12.21 -15.41 -10.72
CA SER A 77 -11.98 -16.46 -9.72
C SER A 77 -10.75 -16.15 -8.85
N ILE A 78 -9.63 -15.79 -9.47
CA ILE A 78 -8.40 -15.40 -8.78
C ILE A 78 -8.61 -14.13 -7.97
N ARG A 79 -9.30 -13.13 -8.54
CA ARG A 79 -9.66 -11.90 -7.81
C ARG A 79 -10.43 -12.23 -6.53
N LYS A 80 -11.42 -13.12 -6.59
CA LYS A 80 -12.19 -13.57 -5.42
C LYS A 80 -11.30 -14.28 -4.39
N ASN A 81 -10.38 -15.14 -4.84
CA ASN A 81 -9.44 -15.84 -3.96
C ASN A 81 -8.48 -14.86 -3.25
N VAL A 82 -7.89 -13.90 -3.98
CA VAL A 82 -7.05 -12.84 -3.41
C VAL A 82 -7.84 -12.02 -2.39
N LEU A 83 -9.05 -11.59 -2.72
CA LEU A 83 -9.91 -10.84 -1.80
C LEU A 83 -10.26 -11.64 -0.53
N ALA A 84 -10.47 -12.95 -0.65
CA ALA A 84 -10.70 -13.81 0.50
C ALA A 84 -9.46 -13.82 1.43
N LYS A 85 -8.25 -13.94 0.86
CA LYS A 85 -7.00 -13.90 1.63
C LYS A 85 -6.73 -12.54 2.28
N LEU A 86 -6.99 -11.43 1.59
CA LEU A 86 -6.86 -10.10 2.19
C LEU A 86 -7.85 -9.89 3.35
N LYS A 87 -9.09 -10.38 3.23
CA LYS A 87 -10.07 -10.32 4.33
C LYS A 87 -9.67 -11.21 5.51
N GLU A 88 -9.10 -12.38 5.24
CA GLU A 88 -8.56 -13.28 6.27
C GLU A 88 -7.41 -12.59 7.02
N LEU A 89 -6.44 -12.03 6.30
CA LEU A 89 -5.33 -11.25 6.86
C LEU A 89 -5.83 -10.13 7.78
N ARG A 90 -6.82 -9.35 7.31
CA ARG A 90 -7.41 -8.28 8.10
C ARG A 90 -7.96 -8.77 9.43
N LYS A 91 -8.72 -9.87 9.44
CA LYS A 91 -9.29 -10.45 10.66
C LYS A 91 -8.21 -10.90 11.63
N VAL A 92 -7.16 -11.56 11.12
CA VAL A 92 -6.03 -12.01 11.95
C VAL A 92 -5.35 -10.80 12.60
N PHE A 93 -5.18 -9.70 11.88
CA PHE A 93 -4.49 -8.51 12.37
C PHE A 93 -5.33 -7.75 13.40
N GLU A 94 -6.65 -7.67 13.21
CA GLU A 94 -7.58 -7.07 14.19
C GLU A 94 -7.55 -7.79 15.54
N LEU A 95 -7.32 -9.10 15.52
CA LEU A 95 -7.26 -9.94 16.72
C LEU A 95 -5.84 -10.07 17.30
N SER A 96 -4.82 -9.64 16.58
CA SER A 96 -3.43 -9.84 16.98
C SER A 96 -2.99 -8.84 18.03
N GLU A 97 -2.58 -9.35 19.20
CA GLU A 97 -1.96 -8.54 20.24
C GLU A 97 -0.63 -7.94 19.77
N PHE A 98 0.15 -8.71 19.01
CA PHE A 98 1.40 -8.23 18.43
C PHE A 98 1.15 -6.96 17.60
N PHE A 99 0.20 -6.99 16.67
CA PHE A 99 -0.08 -5.82 15.83
C PHE A 99 -0.53 -4.63 16.66
N ARG A 100 -1.49 -4.82 17.57
CA ARG A 100 -2.01 -3.76 18.43
C ARG A 100 -0.94 -3.04 19.25
N ARG A 101 0.20 -3.72 19.51
CA ARG A 101 1.33 -3.23 20.29
C ARG A 101 2.57 -2.90 19.45
N HIS A 102 2.48 -2.87 18.13
CA HIS A 102 3.61 -2.53 17.27
C HIS A 102 3.23 -1.47 16.23
N GLU A 103 4.13 -0.52 16.00
CA GLU A 103 4.09 0.36 14.84
C GLU A 103 4.68 -0.41 13.63
N VAL A 104 3.88 -0.64 12.59
CA VAL A 104 4.21 -1.49 11.43
C VAL A 104 4.52 -0.65 10.20
N VAL A 105 5.66 0.05 10.23
CA VAL A 105 6.04 0.97 9.17
C VAL A 105 6.88 0.28 8.10
N GLY A 106 6.53 0.51 6.83
CA GLY A 106 7.33 0.10 5.68
C GLY A 106 7.28 -1.40 5.37
N SER A 107 6.32 -2.12 5.95
CA SER A 107 5.98 -3.50 5.57
C SER A 107 5.16 -3.53 4.30
N SER A 108 5.14 -4.70 3.64
CA SER A 108 4.44 -4.91 2.38
C SER A 108 3.47 -6.08 2.48
N ILE A 109 2.42 -6.07 1.64
CA ILE A 109 1.60 -7.26 1.38
C ILE A 109 2.07 -7.88 0.07
N LEU A 110 2.62 -9.08 0.14
CA LEU A 110 3.00 -9.87 -1.03
C LEU A 110 1.82 -10.73 -1.46
N ILE A 111 1.28 -10.46 -2.66
CA ILE A 111 0.22 -11.25 -3.28
C ILE A 111 0.86 -12.14 -4.35
N VAL A 112 0.65 -13.45 -4.24
CA VAL A 112 1.12 -14.44 -5.22
C VAL A 112 -0.05 -15.33 -5.59
N TYR A 113 -0.19 -15.62 -6.88
CA TYR A 113 -1.25 -16.50 -7.35
C TYR A 113 -0.78 -17.28 -8.58
N ASP A 114 -1.44 -18.42 -8.83
CA ASP A 114 -1.33 -19.21 -10.06
C ASP A 114 -2.72 -19.34 -10.71
N GLU A 115 -2.89 -20.24 -11.69
CA GLU A 115 -4.17 -20.44 -12.38
C GLU A 115 -5.33 -20.87 -11.47
N VAL A 116 -5.04 -21.35 -10.26
CA VAL A 116 -6.02 -21.95 -9.34
C VAL A 116 -5.99 -21.30 -7.95
N LYS A 117 -4.80 -21.03 -7.41
CA LYS A 117 -4.57 -20.63 -6.01
C LYS A 117 -4.14 -19.18 -5.93
N ALA A 118 -4.47 -18.56 -4.81
CA ALA A 118 -3.95 -17.25 -4.44
C ALA A 118 -3.56 -17.22 -2.96
N GLY A 119 -2.52 -16.46 -2.64
CA GLY A 119 -2.03 -16.20 -1.31
C GLY A 119 -1.69 -14.72 -1.10
N ALA A 120 -1.71 -14.31 0.17
CA ALA A 120 -1.33 -12.97 0.59
C ALA A 120 -0.60 -13.07 1.94
N TRP A 121 0.58 -12.46 2.03
CA TRP A 121 1.42 -12.47 3.24
C TRP A 121 1.93 -11.08 3.53
N VAL A 122 2.18 -10.78 4.81
CA VAL A 122 2.88 -9.56 5.20
C VAL A 122 4.36 -9.87 5.34
N ILE A 123 5.18 -9.03 4.73
CA ILE A 123 6.64 -9.14 4.69
C ILE A 123 7.27 -7.81 5.12
N ASP A 124 8.59 -7.81 5.30
CA ASP A 124 9.40 -6.65 5.65
C ASP A 124 9.06 -6.00 7.00
N PHE A 125 9.32 -6.73 8.09
CA PHE A 125 9.13 -6.24 9.47
C PHE A 125 10.36 -5.49 10.04
N ALA A 126 11.36 -5.16 9.22
CA ALA A 126 12.63 -4.60 9.68
C ALA A 126 12.49 -3.24 10.39
N LYS A 127 11.40 -2.51 10.14
CA LYS A 127 11.08 -1.24 10.82
C LYS A 127 9.85 -1.34 11.71
N THR A 128 9.34 -2.55 11.93
CA THR A 128 8.27 -2.79 12.89
C THR A 128 8.84 -2.68 14.30
N ARG A 129 8.23 -1.85 15.14
CA ARG A 129 8.74 -1.52 16.47
C ARG A 129 7.66 -1.67 17.52
N PRO A 130 7.97 -2.19 18.71
CA PRO A 130 7.01 -2.21 19.80
C PRO A 130 6.65 -0.78 20.20
N LEU A 131 5.39 -0.58 20.57
CA LEU A 131 4.88 0.67 21.11
C LEU A 131 5.31 0.84 22.57
N PRO A 132 5.39 2.09 23.08
CA PRO A 132 5.54 2.34 24.50
C PRO A 132 4.41 1.70 25.34
N ASP A 133 4.69 1.42 26.61
CA ASP A 133 3.71 0.81 27.49
C ASP A 133 2.45 1.68 27.66
N GLY A 134 1.29 1.02 27.65
CA GLY A 134 -0.01 1.67 27.74
C GLY A 134 -0.51 2.31 26.44
N ILE A 135 0.28 2.31 25.37
CA ILE A 135 -0.15 2.78 24.04
C ILE A 135 -0.60 1.60 23.19
N SER A 136 -1.70 1.80 22.47
CA SER A 136 -2.20 0.90 21.44
C SER A 136 -2.66 1.68 20.23
N VAL A 137 -2.50 1.11 19.05
CA VAL A 137 -2.95 1.71 17.79
C VAL A 137 -4.09 0.89 17.18
N THR A 138 -4.91 1.57 16.37
CA THR A 138 -5.98 0.95 15.58
C THR A 138 -5.51 0.52 14.19
N HIS A 139 -4.35 1.03 13.76
CA HIS A 139 -3.80 0.98 12.41
C HIS A 139 -4.73 1.57 11.35
N ARG A 140 -5.67 2.44 11.75
CA ARG A 140 -6.70 3.01 10.89
C ARG A 140 -6.83 4.51 11.04
N ALA A 141 -6.61 5.03 12.24
CA ALA A 141 -6.69 6.46 12.47
C ALA A 141 -5.58 7.17 11.67
N PRO A 142 -5.81 8.43 11.25
CA PRO A 142 -4.77 9.21 10.61
C PRO A 142 -3.54 9.37 11.53
N TRP A 143 -2.34 9.29 10.95
CA TRP A 143 -1.12 9.59 11.67
C TRP A 143 -1.11 11.05 12.15
N CYS A 144 -0.70 11.25 13.40
CA CYS A 144 -0.29 12.54 13.91
C CYS A 144 0.92 12.37 14.84
N LEU A 145 1.67 13.45 15.05
CA LEU A 145 2.88 13.38 15.86
C LEU A 145 2.55 12.87 17.28
N GLY A 146 3.12 11.71 17.63
CA GLY A 146 2.97 11.08 18.93
C GLY A 146 1.86 10.03 19.06
N ASN A 147 0.97 9.85 18.07
CA ASN A 147 -0.07 8.83 18.15
C ASN A 147 0.35 7.43 17.66
N HIS A 148 1.50 7.31 17.00
CA HIS A 148 2.07 6.08 16.45
C HIS A 148 1.22 5.35 15.38
N GLU A 149 0.14 5.97 14.90
CA GLU A 149 -0.73 5.38 13.88
C GLU A 149 -0.08 5.44 12.50
N GLU A 150 0.09 4.31 11.84
CA GLU A 150 0.73 4.20 10.52
C GLU A 150 -0.28 3.90 9.40
N GLY A 151 -1.52 3.54 9.75
CA GLY A 151 -2.60 3.33 8.79
C GLY A 151 -2.56 2.00 8.04
N PHE A 152 -1.88 0.96 8.54
CA PHE A 152 -1.76 -0.33 7.86
C PHE A 152 -3.13 -0.97 7.52
N LEU A 153 -4.04 -1.02 8.50
CA LEU A 153 -5.38 -1.58 8.31
C LEU A 153 -6.26 -0.66 7.46
N PHE A 154 -6.07 0.66 7.53
CA PHE A 154 -6.71 1.58 6.59
C PHE A 154 -6.29 1.28 5.15
N GLY A 155 -4.99 1.08 4.91
CA GLY A 155 -4.44 0.64 3.62
C GLY A 155 -5.06 -0.66 3.12
N LEU A 156 -5.11 -1.67 3.99
CA LEU A 156 -5.73 -2.96 3.68
C LEU A 156 -7.23 -2.85 3.38
N ASP A 157 -7.97 -2.03 4.13
CA ASP A 157 -9.38 -1.76 3.87
C ASP A 157 -9.60 -1.10 2.51
N CYS A 158 -8.76 -0.13 2.14
CA CYS A 158 -8.77 0.50 0.83
C CYS A 158 -8.44 -0.49 -0.30
N LEU A 159 -7.41 -1.33 -0.13
CA LEU A 159 -7.06 -2.37 -1.09
C LEU A 159 -8.19 -3.35 -1.33
N ILE A 160 -8.85 -3.81 -0.26
CA ILE A 160 -10.03 -4.70 -0.34
C ILE A 160 -11.18 -4.01 -1.09
N LYS A 161 -11.42 -2.71 -0.83
CA LYS A 161 -12.47 -1.95 -1.52
C LYS A 161 -12.17 -1.81 -3.02
N VAL A 162 -10.93 -1.50 -3.38
CA VAL A 162 -10.45 -1.42 -4.77
C VAL A 162 -10.64 -2.75 -5.48
N GLY A 163 -10.17 -3.86 -4.88
CA GLY A 163 -10.27 -5.19 -5.50
C GLY A 163 -11.71 -5.67 -5.76
N ARG A 164 -12.72 -5.11 -5.08
CA ARG A 164 -14.13 -5.42 -5.35
C ARG A 164 -14.67 -4.76 -6.61
N ALA A 165 -14.17 -3.58 -6.98
CA ALA A 165 -14.72 -2.80 -8.09
C ALA A 165 -14.31 -3.33 -9.49
N GLY A 166 -13.32 -4.22 -9.58
CA GLY A 166 -12.85 -4.79 -10.85
C GLY A 166 -13.76 -5.86 -11.48
N SER A 167 -15.07 -5.84 -11.22
CA SER A 167 -16.02 -6.88 -11.67
C SER A 167 -17.14 -6.41 -12.58
N GLY A 168 -17.13 -5.17 -13.07
CA GLY A 168 -18.25 -4.65 -13.84
C GLY A 168 -17.87 -3.59 -14.85
N HIS A 169 -18.31 -3.81 -16.09
CA HIS A 169 -18.81 -2.71 -16.90
C HIS A 169 -19.69 -1.81 -16.04
N ASN A 170 -19.47 -0.49 -16.14
CA ASN A 170 -20.36 0.60 -15.74
C ASN A 170 -21.46 0.27 -14.72
N THR A 171 -21.25 0.66 -13.47
CA THR A 171 -22.35 1.18 -12.64
C THR A 171 -21.79 2.07 -11.56
N TRP A 172 -21.60 3.35 -11.90
CA TRP A 172 -21.71 4.42 -10.91
C TRP A 172 -23.21 4.64 -10.71
N ALA A 173 -23.70 4.27 -9.53
CA ALA A 173 -24.98 4.76 -9.06
C ALA A 173 -24.84 5.00 -7.55
N ILE A 174 -24.89 6.30 -7.24
CA ILE A 174 -25.10 7.01 -5.96
C ILE A 174 -24.06 6.83 -4.86
#